data_AF-A0A523DFS2-F1
#
_entry.id   AF-A0A523DFS2-F1
#
_cell.length_a   1.000
_cell.length_b   1.000
_cell.length_c   1.000
_cell.angle_alpha   90.00
_cell.angle_beta   90.00
_cell.angle_gamma   90.00
#
_symmetry.space_group_name_H-M   'P 1'
#
loop_
_entity.id
_entity.type
_entity.pdbx_description
1 polymer ?
#
loop_
_entity_poly.entity_id
_entity_poly.type
_entity_poly.pdbx_seq_one_letter_code
_entity_poly.pdbx_strand_id
1 'polypeptide(L)'
;EWWAGETDFFEVRRSRAWIMTRRMTHTAHHRGQQTTMLRMLNHDLHSTYGPTTDTGGLMQNHAPVIYPYAGVPQLIAEESTTRHKAPLPGPGELAPTERPDSPAGAKP
;
A
#
# COMPACT_ATOMS: atom_id res chain seq x y z
N GLU A 1 -24.86 -18.35 2.65
CA GLU A 1 -24.40 -19.59 1.99
C GLU A 1 -23.55 -19.41 0.73
N TRP A 2 -23.72 -18.35 -0.09
CA TRP A 2 -22.99 -18.18 -1.37
C TRP A 2 -21.45 -18.33 -1.29
N TRP A 3 -20.82 -17.72 -0.27
CA TRP A 3 -19.36 -17.75 -0.05
C TRP A 3 -18.79 -19.14 0.19
N ALA A 4 -19.56 -20.04 0.81
CA ALA A 4 -19.14 -21.39 1.12
C ALA A 4 -19.21 -22.32 -0.11
N GLY A 5 -20.08 -22.01 -1.08
CA GLY A 5 -20.21 -22.83 -2.28
C GLY A 5 -18.93 -22.86 -3.12
N GLU A 6 -18.69 -24.00 -3.75
CA GLU A 6 -17.51 -24.23 -4.58
C GLU A 6 -17.71 -23.80 -6.03
N THR A 7 -16.62 -23.43 -6.68
CA THR A 7 -16.53 -23.19 -8.12
C THR A 7 -15.16 -23.64 -8.63
N ASP A 8 -15.03 -23.79 -9.94
CA ASP A 8 -13.77 -24.15 -10.58
C ASP A 8 -12.75 -23.02 -10.44
N PHE A 9 -11.51 -23.40 -10.10
CA PHE A 9 -10.34 -22.54 -10.06
C PHE A 9 -9.18 -23.29 -10.69
N PHE A 10 -9.02 -23.11 -12.00
CA PHE A 10 -8.13 -23.93 -12.82
C PHE A 10 -8.48 -25.43 -12.67
N GLU A 11 -7.52 -26.28 -12.30
CA GLU A 11 -7.70 -27.72 -12.18
C GLU A 11 -8.26 -28.17 -10.82
N VAL A 12 -8.59 -27.22 -9.92
CA VAL A 12 -9.10 -27.53 -8.58
C VAL A 12 -10.43 -26.85 -8.30
N ARG A 13 -11.30 -27.51 -7.52
CA ARG A 13 -12.50 -26.89 -6.95
C ARG A 13 -12.19 -26.29 -5.58
N ARG A 14 -12.64 -25.06 -5.35
CA ARG A 14 -12.44 -24.33 -4.08
C ARG A 14 -13.67 -23.48 -3.77
N SER A 15 -13.87 -23.17 -2.49
CA SER A 15 -14.92 -22.24 -2.08
C SER A 15 -14.69 -20.85 -2.67
N ARG A 16 -15.77 -20.13 -2.97
CA ARG A 16 -15.68 -18.75 -3.48
C ARG A 16 -14.92 -17.83 -2.53
N ALA A 17 -15.07 -18.03 -1.22
CA ALA A 17 -14.32 -17.31 -0.20
C ALA A 17 -12.81 -17.55 -0.35
N TRP A 18 -12.37 -18.81 -0.51
CA TRP A 18 -10.97 -19.14 -0.69
C TRP A 18 -10.38 -18.48 -1.95
N ILE A 19 -11.12 -18.53 -3.07
CA ILE A 19 -10.68 -17.96 -4.34
C ILE A 19 -10.54 -16.43 -4.23
N MET A 20 -11.52 -15.75 -3.62
CA MET A 20 -11.47 -14.30 -3.45
C MET A 20 -10.33 -13.89 -2.52
N THR A 21 -10.15 -14.56 -1.39
CA THR A 21 -9.02 -14.30 -0.49
C THR A 21 -7.69 -14.48 -1.21
N ARG A 22 -7.51 -15.58 -1.97
CA ARG A 22 -6.30 -15.79 -2.78
C ARG A 22 -6.09 -14.68 -3.80
N ARG A 23 -7.13 -14.23 -4.50
CA ARG A 23 -7.03 -13.14 -5.48
C ARG A 23 -6.62 -11.82 -4.81
N MET A 24 -7.19 -11.52 -3.65
CA MET A 24 -6.82 -10.34 -2.87
C MET A 24 -5.36 -10.40 -2.41
N THR A 25 -4.92 -11.53 -1.84
CA THR A 25 -3.54 -11.68 -1.35
C THR A 25 -2.52 -11.66 -2.49
N HIS A 26 -2.84 -12.29 -3.62
CA HIS A 26 -1.99 -12.27 -4.81
C HIS A 26 -1.88 -10.87 -5.41
N THR A 27 -2.98 -10.12 -5.45
CA THR A 27 -2.98 -8.71 -5.87
C THR A 27 -2.13 -7.85 -4.94
N ALA A 28 -2.28 -8.01 -3.62
CA ALA A 28 -1.47 -7.29 -2.64
C ALA A 28 0.03 -7.62 -2.76
N HIS A 29 0.36 -8.89 -2.97
CA HIS A 29 1.74 -9.34 -3.17
C HIS A 29 2.42 -8.67 -4.37
N HIS A 30 1.77 -8.69 -5.55
CA HIS A 30 2.32 -8.06 -6.74
C HIS A 30 2.30 -6.53 -6.66
N ARG A 31 1.31 -5.93 -5.98
CA ARG A 31 1.33 -4.50 -5.68
C ARG A 31 2.57 -4.14 -4.85
N GLY A 32 2.91 -4.93 -3.83
CA GLY A 32 4.13 -4.73 -3.05
C GLY A 32 5.40 -4.75 -3.91
N GLN A 33 5.52 -5.73 -4.81
CA GLN A 33 6.64 -5.78 -5.77
C GLN A 33 6.70 -4.54 -6.67
N GLN A 34 5.57 -4.12 -7.23
CA GLN A 34 5.48 -2.94 -8.08
C GLN A 34 5.82 -1.65 -7.33
N THR A 35 5.32 -1.48 -6.11
CA THR A 35 5.65 -0.35 -5.24
C THR A 35 7.16 -0.25 -5.01
N THR A 36 7.82 -1.37 -4.71
CA THR A 36 9.29 -1.40 -4.55
C THR A 36 10.01 -1.00 -5.83
N MET A 37 9.61 -1.55 -6.99
CA MET A 37 10.22 -1.20 -8.28
C MET A 37 10.06 0.29 -8.61
N LEU A 38 8.88 0.86 -8.38
CA LEU A 38 8.61 2.29 -8.60
C LEU A 38 9.48 3.17 -7.70
N ARG A 39 9.70 2.78 -6.45
CA ARG A 39 10.64 3.48 -5.55
C ARG A 39 12.09 3.41 -6.03
N MET A 40 12.54 2.26 -6.50
CA MET A 40 13.89 2.11 -7.08
C MET A 40 14.08 3.00 -8.31
N LEU A 41 13.01 3.30 -9.03
CA LEU A 41 12.98 4.25 -10.14
C LEU A 41 12.70 5.70 -9.72
N ASN A 42 12.70 5.99 -8.42
CA ASN A 42 12.50 7.31 -7.83
C ASN A 42 11.14 7.96 -8.20
N HIS A 43 10.07 7.16 -8.29
CA HIS A 43 8.70 7.65 -8.43
C HIS A 43 8.07 7.95 -7.06
N ASP A 44 7.35 9.07 -6.97
CA ASP A 44 6.54 9.42 -5.80
C ASP A 44 5.27 8.56 -5.73
N LEU A 45 4.98 7.99 -4.56
CA LEU A 45 3.85 7.07 -4.35
C LEU A 45 3.03 7.46 -3.13
N HIS A 46 1.70 7.42 -3.25
CA HIS A 46 0.80 7.44 -2.11
C HIS A 46 0.98 6.17 -1.27
N SER A 47 0.84 6.28 0.06
CA SER A 47 0.96 5.14 0.96
C SER A 47 -0.01 4.01 0.61
N THR A 48 0.49 2.76 0.61
CA THR A 48 -0.37 1.58 0.35
C THR A 48 -1.30 1.30 1.52
N TYR A 49 -0.86 1.62 2.74
CA TYR A 49 -1.63 1.49 3.98
C TYR A 49 -1.21 2.60 4.94
N GLY A 50 -2.15 3.50 5.26
CA GLY A 50 -2.00 4.50 6.32
C GLY A 50 -0.66 5.28 6.37
N PRO A 51 -0.38 5.94 7.49
CA PRO A 51 0.87 6.66 7.72
C PRO A 51 1.99 5.72 8.23
N THR A 52 2.27 4.63 7.50
CA THR A 52 3.33 3.67 7.87
C THR A 52 4.37 3.50 6.77
N THR A 53 5.64 3.39 7.18
CA THR A 53 6.94 3.00 6.55
C THR A 53 7.29 3.55 5.15
N ASP A 54 6.29 3.82 4.32
CA ASP A 54 6.38 4.10 2.89
C ASP A 54 6.70 5.56 2.55
N THR A 55 6.51 6.50 3.48
CA THR A 55 6.57 7.96 3.25
C THR A 55 7.60 8.71 4.11
N GLY A 56 8.60 8.04 4.70
CA GLY A 56 9.61 8.74 5.50
C GLY A 56 9.20 9.08 6.93
N GLY A 57 7.91 8.97 7.25
CA GLY A 57 7.38 9.31 8.56
C GLY A 57 6.67 8.12 9.17
N LEU A 58 7.40 7.32 9.95
CA LEU A 58 6.81 6.59 11.07
C LEU A 58 5.84 7.53 11.80
N MET A 59 4.77 7.01 12.40
CA MET A 59 3.83 7.81 13.21
C MET A 59 4.51 8.77 14.21
N GLN A 60 5.75 8.48 14.59
CA GLN A 60 6.67 9.33 15.34
C GLN A 60 6.85 10.76 14.78
N ASN A 61 6.79 10.93 13.46
CA ASN A 61 6.99 12.21 12.78
C ASN A 61 5.67 12.92 12.43
N HIS A 62 4.52 12.40 12.92
CA HIS A 62 3.19 12.98 12.67
C HIS A 62 2.87 13.23 11.18
N ALA A 63 3.38 12.37 10.28
CA ALA A 63 3.15 12.52 8.85
C ALA A 63 1.64 12.41 8.52
N PRO A 64 1.09 13.33 7.71
CA PRO A 64 -0.32 13.29 7.33
C PRO A 64 -0.60 12.11 6.39
N VAL A 65 -1.80 11.53 6.52
CA VAL A 65 -2.30 10.54 5.54
C VAL A 65 -2.89 11.29 4.36
N ILE A 66 -2.31 11.08 3.17
CA ILE A 66 -2.80 11.67 1.93
C ILE A 66 -3.33 10.56 1.05
N TYR A 67 -4.66 10.51 0.90
CA TYR A 67 -5.30 9.64 -0.07
C TYR A 67 -5.19 10.24 -1.48
N PRO A 68 -5.03 9.42 -2.53
CA PRO A 68 -4.96 9.92 -3.89
C PRO A 68 -6.26 10.62 -4.33
N TYR A 69 -7.39 10.25 -3.73
CA TYR A 69 -8.72 10.80 -4.04
C TYR A 69 -9.50 11.05 -2.75
N ALA A 70 -10.42 12.02 -2.77
CA ALA A 70 -11.23 12.37 -1.60
C ALA A 70 -12.26 11.30 -1.21
N GLY A 71 -12.58 10.38 -2.13
CA GLY A 71 -13.50 9.28 -1.88
C GLY A 71 -13.70 8.37 -3.08
N VAL A 72 -14.49 7.31 -2.87
CA VAL A 72 -14.76 6.27 -3.88
C VAL A 72 -15.36 6.84 -5.18
N PRO A 73 -16.32 7.79 -5.17
CA PRO A 73 -16.87 8.33 -6.42
C PRO A 73 -15.82 9.01 -7.30
N GLN A 74 -14.95 9.83 -6.69
CA GLN A 74 -13.86 10.50 -7.41
C GLN A 74 -12.81 9.50 -7.89
N LEU A 75 -12.46 8.51 -7.07
CA LEU A 75 -11.56 7.42 -7.47
C LEU A 75 -12.05 6.75 -8.75
N ILE A 76 -13.33 6.38 -8.81
CA ILE A 76 -13.91 5.71 -9.98
C ILE A 76 -13.86 6.61 -11.22
N ALA A 77 -14.22 7.90 -11.07
CA ALA A 77 -14.21 8.85 -12.19
C ALA A 77 -12.78 9.10 -12.74
N GLU A 78 -11.82 9.37 -11.85
CA GLU A 78 -10.45 9.74 -12.24
C GLU A 78 -9.63 8.54 -12.75
N GLU A 79 -9.78 7.34 -12.18
CA GLU A 79 -9.05 6.14 -12.65
C GLU A 79 -9.46 5.70 -14.07
N SER A 80 -10.68 6.06 -14.49
CA SER A 80 -11.18 5.83 -15.86
C SER A 80 -10.70 6.86 -16.87
N THR A 81 -10.08 7.95 -16.43
CA THR A 81 -9.68 9.09 -17.27
C THR A 81 -8.23 9.50 -17.00
N THR A 82 -7.99 10.77 -16.65
CA THR A 82 -6.66 11.40 -16.61
C THR A 82 -5.91 11.16 -15.30
N ARG A 83 -6.60 10.69 -14.24
CA ARG A 83 -6.02 10.33 -12.93
C ARG A 83 -5.40 11.52 -12.19
N HIS A 84 -6.16 12.59 -12.00
CA HIS A 84 -5.73 13.73 -11.19
C HIS A 84 -5.71 13.37 -9.70
N LYS A 85 -4.60 12.78 -9.27
CA LYS A 85 -4.36 12.41 -7.87
C LYS A 85 -3.96 13.63 -7.05
N ALA A 86 -4.29 13.61 -5.77
CA ALA A 86 -3.80 14.60 -4.83
C ALA A 86 -2.25 14.65 -4.86
N PRO A 87 -1.64 15.85 -4.91
CA PRO A 87 -0.19 15.98 -4.95
C PRO A 87 0.43 15.45 -3.66
N LEU A 88 1.61 14.87 -3.77
CA LEU A 88 2.41 14.42 -2.64
C LEU A 88 3.34 15.56 -2.18
N PRO A 89 3.58 15.72 -0.87
CA PRO A 89 4.33 16.84 -0.30
C PRO A 89 5.84 16.78 -0.58
N GLY A 90 6.31 15.78 -1.35
CA GLY A 90 7.73 15.51 -1.57
C GLY A 90 8.39 14.80 -0.38
N PRO A 91 9.72 14.65 -0.41
CA PRO A 91 10.47 14.04 0.70
C PRO A 91 10.40 14.93 1.95
N GLY A 92 10.25 14.28 3.12
CA GLY A 92 10.36 14.96 4.42
C GLY A 92 11.81 15.28 4.79
N GLU A 93 12.00 16.06 5.87
CA GLU A 93 13.34 16.43 6.38
C GLU A 93 14.14 15.23 6.92
N LEU A 94 13.44 14.17 7.34
CA LEU A 94 14.02 12.97 7.94
C LEU A 94 13.96 11.79 6.97
N ALA A 95 15.01 10.97 6.99
CA ALA A 95 15.04 9.73 6.23
C ALA A 95 14.05 8.70 6.81
N PRO A 96 13.37 7.87 5.97
CA PRO A 96 12.63 6.70 6.43
C PRO A 96 13.61 5.67 7.03
N THR A 97 13.84 5.69 8.34
CA THR A 97 14.58 4.65 9.05
C THR A 97 13.76 4.08 10.20
N GLU A 98 13.62 2.75 10.22
CA GLU A 98 13.08 2.03 11.39
C GLU A 98 14.16 1.80 12.46
N ARG A 99 15.44 2.08 12.16
CA ARG A 99 16.55 1.91 13.10
C ARG A 99 16.81 3.21 13.84
N PRO A 100 16.85 3.20 15.18
CA PRO A 100 17.35 4.34 15.93
C PRO A 100 18.83 4.61 15.59
N ASP A 101 19.23 5.88 15.58
CA ASP A 101 20.60 6.33 15.31
C ASP A 101 21.64 5.87 16.36
N SER A 102 21.21 5.07 17.35
CA SER A 102 22.07 4.40 18.31
C SER A 102 21.45 3.09 18.77
N PRO A 103 22.23 2.00 18.91
CA PRO A 103 21.74 0.80 19.58
C PRO A 103 21.46 1.18 21.03
N ALA A 104 20.19 1.23 21.41
CA ALA A 104 19.79 1.38 22.79
C ALA A 104 20.34 0.19 23.60
N GLY A 105 21.51 0.38 24.24
CA GLY A 105 22.21 -0.69 24.94
C GLY A 105 23.65 -0.39 25.37
N ALA A 106 24.34 0.60 24.79
CA ALA A 106 25.64 1.02 25.32
C ALA A 106 25.44 2.00 26.49
N LYS A 107 25.23 1.47 27.70
CA LYS A 107 25.62 2.20 28.92
C LYS A 107 27.16 2.22 29.00
N PRO A 108 27.76 3.28 29.56
CA PRO A 108 29.20 3.31 29.83
C PRO A 108 29.62 2.16 30.76
#